data_AF-A0A2W4KMA9-F1
#
_entry.id   AF-A0A2W4KMA9-F1
#
_cell.length_a   1.000
_cell.length_b   1.000
_cell.length_c   1.000
_cell.angle_alpha   90.00
_cell.angle_beta   90.00
_cell.angle_gamma   90.00
#
_symmetry.space_group_name_H-M   'P 1'
#
loop_
_entity.id
_entity.type
_entity.pdbx_description
1 polymer ?
#
loop_
_entity_poly.entity_id
_entity_poly.type
_entity_poly.pdbx_seq_one_letter_code
_entity_poly.pdbx_strand_id
1 'polypeptide(L)'
;MKSYDMPIFAALIAVLLVAPLLLYPVFLMKVLCFALFAIAFNLLIGYVGLLSFGHAMFFGFAAYISAYTVKSWGWSPEFGILAGAAVAMLMGVGAGSIAIPRPGISFALVTLALAAIG
;
A
#
# COMPACT_ATOMS: atom_id res chain seq x y z
N MET A 1 27.36 -16.91 -11.21
CA MET A 1 26.59 -17.30 -10.01
C MET A 1 27.51 -18.21 -9.20
N LYS A 2 28.05 -17.72 -8.08
CA LYS A 2 29.17 -18.37 -7.39
C LYS A 2 28.60 -19.40 -6.41
N SER A 3 29.21 -20.60 -6.35
CA SER A 3 28.71 -21.74 -5.58
C SER A 3 28.60 -21.50 -4.05
N TYR A 4 29.04 -20.35 -3.55
CA TYR A 4 28.97 -19.93 -2.14
C TYR A 4 27.68 -19.18 -1.78
N ASP A 5 26.88 -18.74 -2.75
CA ASP A 5 25.67 -17.94 -2.51
C ASP A 5 24.49 -18.81 -2.01
N MET A 6 24.46 -20.08 -2.42
CA MET A 6 23.39 -21.04 -2.09
C MET A 6 23.29 -21.40 -0.59
N PRO A 7 24.40 -21.71 0.13
CA PRO A 7 24.32 -21.98 1.56
C PRO A 7 23.95 -20.73 2.37
N ILE A 8 24.35 -19.54 1.93
CA ILE A 8 23.99 -18.27 2.55
C ILE A 8 22.49 -18.00 2.39
N PHE A 9 21.95 -18.21 1.18
CA PHE A 9 20.51 -18.09 0.92
C PHE A 9 19.69 -19.09 1.74
N ALA A 10 20.14 -20.33 1.81
CA ALA A 10 19.49 -21.38 2.60
C ALA A 10 19.51 -21.08 4.11
N ALA A 11 20.64 -20.57 4.63
CA ALA A 11 20.75 -20.14 6.02
C ALA A 11 19.83 -18.94 6.31
N LEU A 12 19.72 -17.99 5.39
CA LEU A 12 18.83 -16.83 5.51
C LEU A 12 17.35 -17.25 5.57
N ILE A 13 16.97 -18.20 4.71
CA ILE A 13 15.61 -18.77 4.68
C ILE A 13 15.32 -19.55 5.97
N ALA A 14 16.28 -20.35 6.46
CA ALA A 14 16.14 -21.10 7.70
C ALA A 14 15.98 -20.17 8.92
N VAL A 15 16.74 -19.08 8.99
CA VAL A 15 16.58 -18.04 10.03
C VAL A 15 15.20 -17.38 9.93
N LEU A 16 14.72 -17.09 8.71
CA LEU A 16 13.38 -16.53 8.50
C LEU A 16 12.26 -17.47 8.94
N LEU A 17 12.47 -18.79 8.81
CA LEU A 17 11.53 -19.84 9.18
C LEU A 17 11.52 -20.16 10.69
N VAL A 18 12.66 -19.95 11.37
CA VAL A 18 12.83 -20.21 12.81
C VAL A 18 12.57 -18.98 13.67
N ALA A 19 12.70 -17.77 13.12
CA ALA A 19 12.35 -16.51 13.78
C ALA A 19 10.91 -16.42 14.36
N PRO A 20 9.85 -17.01 13.76
CA PRO A 20 8.49 -16.94 14.32
C PRO A 20 8.29 -17.78 15.58
N LEU A 21 9.20 -18.72 15.86
CA LEU A 21 9.09 -19.61 17.01
C LEU A 21 9.75 -19.02 18.27
N LEU A 22 10.64 -18.04 18.13
CA LEU A 22 11.37 -17.40 19.24
C LEU A 22 10.89 -15.98 19.54
N LEU A 23 10.21 -15.31 18.59
CA LEU A 23 9.80 -13.92 18.69
C LEU A 23 8.28 -13.79 18.51
N TYR A 24 7.67 -12.87 19.27
CA TYR A 24 6.23 -12.58 19.24
C TYR A 24 5.69 -12.57 17.80
N PRO A 25 4.71 -13.42 17.43
CA PRO A 25 4.29 -13.62 16.03
C PRO A 25 3.81 -12.33 15.36
N VAL A 26 3.28 -11.38 16.16
CA VAL A 26 2.84 -10.06 15.69
C VAL A 26 4.02 -9.18 15.23
N PHE A 27 5.19 -9.29 15.84
CA PHE A 27 6.37 -8.53 15.43
C PHE A 27 6.93 -9.06 14.12
N LEU A 28 7.04 -10.38 13.98
CA LEU A 28 7.57 -10.97 12.75
C LEU A 28 6.66 -10.70 11.54
N MET A 29 5.34 -10.75 11.73
CA MET A 29 4.39 -10.40 10.67
C MET A 29 4.63 -8.98 10.14
N LYS A 30 4.87 -8.01 11.03
CA LYS A 30 5.17 -6.62 10.62
C LYS A 30 6.49 -6.53 9.86
N VAL A 31 7.54 -7.20 10.32
CA VAL A 31 8.85 -7.22 9.66
C VAL A 31 8.75 -7.82 8.25
N LEU A 32 8.07 -8.96 8.11
CA LEU A 32 7.82 -9.60 6.82
C LEU A 32 7.01 -8.69 5.89
N CYS A 33 5.99 -8.00 6.42
CA CYS A 33 5.18 -7.06 5.64
C CYS A 33 6.03 -5.88 5.12
N PHE A 34 6.89 -5.30 5.95
CA PHE A 34 7.81 -4.24 5.51
C PHE A 34 8.85 -4.74 4.50
N ALA A 35 9.37 -5.95 4.67
CA ALA A 35 10.31 -6.55 3.72
C ALA A 35 9.65 -6.77 2.34
N LEU A 36 8.42 -7.30 2.32
CA LEU A 36 7.64 -7.46 1.09
C LEU A 36 7.39 -6.11 0.40
N PHE A 37 7.07 -5.07 1.18
CA PHE A 37 6.85 -3.73 0.68
C PHE A 37 8.13 -3.13 0.05
N ALA A 38 9.29 -3.32 0.68
CA ALA A 38 10.58 -2.89 0.14
C ALA A 38 10.91 -3.57 -1.19
N ILE A 39 10.65 -4.87 -1.30
CA ILE A 39 10.85 -5.63 -2.55
C ILE A 39 9.89 -5.14 -3.64
N ALA A 40 8.62 -4.90 -3.31
CA ALA A 40 7.63 -4.39 -4.25
C ALA A 40 8.03 -3.00 -4.80
N PHE A 41 8.53 -2.11 -3.94
CA PHE A 41 9.04 -0.80 -4.37
C PHE A 41 10.30 -0.91 -5.22
N ASN A 42 11.24 -1.79 -4.85
CA ASN A 42 12.40 -2.08 -5.68
C ASN A 42 12.00 -2.60 -7.07
N LEU A 43 10.95 -3.43 -7.14
CA LEU A 43 10.42 -3.95 -8.41
C LEU A 43 9.71 -2.86 -9.22
N LEU A 44 8.86 -2.03 -8.59
CA LEU A 44 8.15 -0.94 -9.26
C LEU A 44 9.13 0.12 -9.81
N ILE A 45 10.14 0.50 -9.03
CA ILE A 45 11.17 1.46 -9.47
C ILE A 45 12.11 0.82 -10.51
N GLY A 46 12.53 -0.42 -10.27
CA GLY A 46 13.55 -1.09 -11.08
C GLY A 46 13.07 -1.66 -12.41
N TYR A 47 11.83 -2.15 -12.49
CA TYR A 47 11.30 -2.82 -13.69
C TYR A 47 10.16 -2.05 -14.38
N VAL A 48 9.28 -1.40 -13.60
CA VAL A 48 8.10 -0.72 -14.16
C VAL A 48 8.37 0.78 -14.35
N GLY A 49 9.29 1.37 -13.58
CA GLY A 49 9.58 2.79 -13.57
C GLY A 49 8.44 3.66 -13.01
N LEU A 50 7.37 3.05 -12.48
CA LEU A 50 6.17 3.72 -11.99
C LEU A 50 5.92 3.31 -10.55
N LEU A 51 5.95 4.28 -9.64
CA LEU A 51 5.68 4.10 -8.21
C LEU A 51 4.44 4.91 -7.84
N SER A 52 3.42 4.31 -7.21
CA SER A 52 2.18 5.01 -6.81
C SER A 52 2.05 5.13 -5.29
N PHE A 53 1.94 6.36 -4.77
CA PHE A 53 1.70 6.63 -3.34
C PHE A 53 0.25 7.06 -3.02
N GLY A 54 -0.65 7.04 -4.00
CA GLY A 54 -2.02 7.58 -3.85
C GLY A 54 -2.94 6.82 -2.89
N HIS A 55 -2.56 5.62 -2.44
CA HIS A 55 -3.41 4.75 -1.61
C HIS A 55 -3.87 5.40 -0.29
N ALA A 56 -3.03 6.24 0.32
CA ALA A 56 -3.37 6.94 1.56
C ALA A 56 -4.53 7.93 1.38
N MET A 57 -4.57 8.64 0.25
CA MET A 57 -5.63 9.58 -0.11
C MET A 57 -6.99 8.89 -0.15
N PHE A 58 -7.09 7.78 -0.89
CA PHE A 58 -8.33 7.04 -1.06
C PHE A 58 -8.83 6.46 0.27
N PHE A 59 -7.90 5.93 1.07
CA PHE A 59 -8.24 5.38 2.38
C PHE A 59 -8.73 6.47 3.35
N GLY A 60 -8.05 7.62 3.42
CA GLY A 60 -8.42 8.74 4.28
C GLY A 60 -9.81 9.29 3.97
N PHE A 61 -10.09 9.58 2.69
CA PHE A 61 -11.40 10.07 2.29
C PHE A 61 -12.52 9.04 2.47
N ALA A 62 -12.28 7.77 2.14
CA ALA A 62 -13.27 6.71 2.34
C ALA A 62 -13.63 6.56 3.83
N ALA A 63 -12.61 6.58 4.70
CA ALA A 63 -12.80 6.50 6.15
C ALA A 63 -13.54 7.74 6.69
N TYR A 64 -13.18 8.94 6.23
CA TYR A 64 -13.84 10.18 6.65
C TYR A 64 -15.32 10.20 6.25
N ILE A 65 -15.64 9.88 5.00
CA ILE A 65 -17.02 9.86 4.51
C ILE A 65 -17.82 8.75 5.20
N SER A 66 -17.26 7.55 5.34
CA SER A 66 -17.93 6.45 6.05
C SER A 66 -18.24 6.82 7.50
N ALA A 67 -17.27 7.41 8.22
CA ALA A 67 -17.47 7.89 9.59
C ALA A 67 -18.49 9.04 9.65
N TYR A 68 -18.47 9.96 8.69
CA TYR A 68 -19.41 11.09 8.64
C TYR A 68 -20.84 10.62 8.36
N THR A 69 -21.04 9.69 7.42
CA THR A 69 -22.35 9.14 7.07
C THR A 69 -22.96 8.35 8.23
N VAL A 70 -22.15 7.55 8.93
CA VAL A 70 -22.60 6.81 10.11
C VAL A 70 -22.91 7.77 11.28
N LYS A 71 -22.11 8.82 11.47
CA LYS A 71 -22.27 9.76 12.59
C LYS A 71 -23.39 10.81 12.37
N SER A 72 -23.49 11.39 11.18
CA SER A 72 -24.40 12.51 10.90
C SER A 72 -25.76 12.04 10.37
N TRP A 73 -25.84 10.94 9.63
CA TRP A 73 -27.09 10.41 9.09
C TRP A 73 -27.62 9.18 9.83
N GLY A 74 -26.84 8.60 10.76
CA GLY A 74 -27.28 7.43 11.52
C GLY A 74 -27.54 6.20 10.65
N TRP A 75 -26.99 6.16 9.44
CA TRP A 75 -27.11 5.02 8.53
C TRP A 75 -26.44 3.78 9.11
N SER A 76 -26.98 2.61 8.77
CA SER A 76 -26.34 1.36 9.16
C SER A 76 -24.92 1.27 8.55
N PRO A 77 -23.97 0.64 9.26
CA PRO A 77 -22.55 0.62 8.87
C PRO A 77 -22.32 0.14 7.44
N GLU A 78 -23.17 -0.75 6.94
CA GLU A 78 -23.14 -1.26 5.57
C GLU A 78 -23.32 -0.16 4.51
N PHE A 79 -24.28 0.76 4.70
CA PHE A 79 -24.46 1.89 3.79
C PHE A 79 -23.37 2.95 3.94
N GLY A 80 -22.80 3.11 5.15
CA GLY A 80 -21.65 3.97 5.38
C GLY A 80 -20.40 3.51 4.62
N ILE A 81 -20.13 2.20 4.64
CA ILE A 81 -19.01 1.60 3.89
C ILE A 81 -19.24 1.72 2.38
N LEU A 82 -20.46 1.47 1.90
CA LEU A 82 -20.79 1.63 0.48
C LEU A 82 -20.65 3.09 0.01
N ALA A 83 -21.07 4.07 0.81
CA ALA A 83 -20.89 5.48 0.52
C ALA A 83 -19.40 5.86 0.47
N GLY A 84 -18.60 5.40 1.44
CA GLY A 84 -17.15 5.62 1.44
C GLY A 84 -16.45 4.98 0.23
N ALA A 85 -16.85 3.76 -0.15
CA ALA A 85 -16.35 3.07 -1.34
C ALA A 85 -16.71 3.80 -2.64
N ALA A 86 -17.94 4.31 -2.74
CA ALA A 86 -18.38 5.10 -3.89
C ALA A 86 -17.56 6.39 -4.05
N VAL A 87 -17.30 7.10 -2.95
CA VAL A 87 -16.45 8.31 -2.98
C VAL A 87 -15.00 7.97 -3.34
N ALA A 88 -14.45 6.88 -2.80
CA ALA A 88 -13.11 6.41 -3.16
C ALA A 88 -13.02 6.06 -4.65
N MET A 89 -14.06 5.44 -5.22
CA MET A 89 -14.13 5.10 -6.64
C MET A 89 -14.11 6.37 -7.50
N LEU A 90 -14.93 7.38 -7.17
CA LEU A 90 -14.96 8.66 -7.88
C LEU A 90 -13.60 9.38 -7.82
N MET A 91 -12.97 9.41 -6.65
CA MET A 91 -11.63 9.97 -6.48
C MET A 91 -10.58 9.18 -7.25
N GLY A 92 -10.69 7.85 -7.31
CA GLY A 92 -9.80 6.98 -8.08
C GLY A 92 -9.85 7.28 -9.57
N VAL A 93 -11.04 7.53 -10.12
CA VAL A 93 -11.22 7.97 -11.51
C VAL A 93 -10.56 9.33 -11.75
N GLY A 94 -10.78 10.29 -10.83
CA GLY A 94 -10.16 11.62 -10.91
C GLY A 94 -8.63 11.58 -10.87
N ALA A 95 -8.07 10.96 -9.83
CA ALA A 95 -6.63 10.82 -9.65
C ALA A 95 -5.97 10.01 -10.77
N GLY A 96 -6.63 8.94 -11.24
CA GLY A 96 -6.17 8.13 -12.36
C GLY A 96 -6.06 8.94 -13.66
N SER A 97 -7.09 9.74 -14.00
CA SER A 97 -7.08 10.57 -15.21
C SER A 97 -5.94 11.59 -15.25
N ILE A 98 -5.54 12.13 -14.08
CA ILE A 98 -4.46 13.11 -13.94
C ILE A 98 -3.08 12.42 -13.96
N ALA A 99 -2.99 11.20 -13.43
CA ALA A 99 -1.72 10.49 -13.25
C ALA A 99 -1.27 9.72 -14.51
N ILE A 100 -2.18 9.11 -15.27
CA ILE A 100 -1.89 8.29 -16.47
C ILE A 100 -1.00 8.98 -17.53
N PRO A 101 -1.12 10.30 -17.81
CA PRO A 101 -0.30 10.95 -18.85
C PRO A 101 1.19 11.11 -18.50
N ARG A 102 1.61 10.81 -17.26
CA ARG A 102 2.95 11.14 -16.76
C ARG A 102 3.82 9.88 -16.68
N PRO A 103 4.87 9.73 -17.49
CA PRO A 103 5.80 8.61 -17.37
C PRO A 103 6.80 8.82 -16.23
N GLY A 104 7.24 7.71 -15.62
CA GLY A 104 8.39 7.67 -14.71
C GLY A 104 8.14 8.24 -13.31
N ILE A 105 9.15 8.95 -12.78
CA ILE A 105 9.16 9.54 -11.43
C ILE A 105 8.07 10.62 -11.27
N SER A 106 7.68 11.28 -12.36
CA SER A 106 6.62 12.29 -12.35
C SER A 106 5.26 11.72 -11.90
N PHE A 107 4.98 10.44 -12.20
CA PHE A 107 3.78 9.74 -11.70
C PHE A 107 3.80 9.58 -10.17
N ALA A 108 4.96 9.22 -9.63
CA ALA A 108 5.14 9.07 -8.19
C ALA A 108 5.00 10.41 -7.45
N LEU A 109 5.58 11.48 -8.00
CA LEU A 109 5.47 12.82 -7.42
C LEU A 109 4.04 13.37 -7.47
N VAL A 110 3.31 13.16 -8.57
CA VAL A 110 1.91 13.59 -8.68
C VAL A 110 1.01 12.83 -7.72
N THR A 111 1.18 11.51 -7.60
CA THR A 111 0.38 10.69 -6.65
C THR A 111 0.73 10.99 -5.20
N LEU A 112 1.98 11.35 -4.89
CA LEU A 112 2.40 11.81 -3.56
C LEU A 112 1.78 13.17 -3.22
N ALA A 113 1.81 14.13 -4.15
CA ALA A 113 1.19 15.44 -3.95
C ALA A 113 -0.32 15.32 -3.71
N LEU A 114 -1.01 14.47 -4.48
CA LEU A 114 -2.43 14.17 -4.27
C LEU A 114 -2.71 13.56 -2.90
N ALA A 115 -1.84 12.64 -2.44
CA ALA A 115 -1.97 12.02 -1.12
C ALA A 115 -1.67 12.94 0.05
N ALA A 116 -0.88 14.00 -0.14
CA ALA A 116 -0.56 14.96 0.93
C ALA A 116 -1.61 16.08 1.08
N ILE A 117 -2.37 16.38 0.02
CA ILE A 117 -3.42 17.41 0.03
C ILE A 117 -4.75 16.84 0.55
N GLY A 118 -4.94 15.52 0.43
CA GLY A 118 -6.13 14.81 0.89
C GLY A 118 -6.08 14.39 2.34
#